data_AF-A0A1G7H336-F1
#
_entry.id   AF-A0A1G7H336-F1
#
_cell.length_a   1.000
_cell.length_b   1.000
_cell.length_c   1.000
_cell.angle_alpha   90.00
_cell.angle_beta   90.00
_cell.angle_gamma   90.00
#
_symmetry.space_group_name_H-M   'P 1'
#
loop_
_entity.id
_entity.type
_entity.pdbx_description
1 polymer ?
#
loop_
_entity_poly.entity_id
_entity_poly.type
_entity_poly.pdbx_seq_one_letter_code
_entity_poly.pdbx_strand_id
1 'polypeptide(L)'
;MKSLLTFIFMAMCTIGGHSQETATHLEEGTVVILANPNGENYKHIDFPKKNIIMKKGAIADFNNLVGTKLVIKDYKATNDHNQVASLMRQDGKPFFRFFSSVDANIERAIESGELKVYLE
;
A
#
# COMPACT_ATOMS: atom_id res chain seq x y z
N MET A 1 -15.99 -38.76 -44.93
CA MET A 1 -15.53 -37.39 -45.24
C MET A 1 -16.06 -36.45 -44.18
N LYS A 2 -15.15 -35.88 -43.38
CA LYS A 2 -15.16 -34.51 -42.85
C LYS A 2 -16.47 -33.98 -42.24
N SER A 3 -17.02 -34.59 -41.20
CA SER A 3 -18.06 -33.92 -40.40
C SER A 3 -18.30 -34.63 -39.06
N LEU A 4 -17.32 -34.70 -38.16
CA LEU A 4 -17.62 -34.99 -36.75
C LEU A 4 -16.50 -34.69 -35.73
N LEU A 5 -15.42 -34.02 -36.11
CA LEU A 5 -14.26 -33.80 -35.23
C LEU A 5 -13.89 -32.31 -35.07
N THR A 6 -14.90 -31.44 -35.02
CA THR A 6 -14.66 -30.00 -34.83
C THR A 6 -15.78 -29.38 -34.00
N PHE A 7 -15.99 -29.88 -32.78
CA PHE A 7 -16.91 -29.27 -31.82
C PHE A 7 -16.38 -29.24 -30.37
N ILE A 8 -15.07 -29.43 -30.16
CA ILE A 8 -14.45 -29.49 -28.82
C ILE A 8 -13.38 -28.39 -28.61
N PHE A 9 -13.26 -27.42 -29.52
CA PHE A 9 -12.27 -26.34 -29.42
C PHE A 9 -12.90 -24.94 -29.39
N MET A 10 -13.92 -24.74 -28.55
CA MET A 10 -14.46 -23.40 -28.28
C MET A 10 -14.96 -23.28 -26.84
N ALA A 11 -14.19 -23.80 -25.88
CA ALA A 11 -14.49 -23.72 -24.44
C ALA A 11 -13.32 -23.17 -23.61
N MET A 12 -12.46 -22.34 -24.22
CA MET A 12 -11.30 -21.74 -23.53
C MET A 12 -11.13 -20.24 -23.80
N CYS A 13 -12.23 -19.49 -23.95
CA CYS A 13 -12.17 -18.05 -23.67
C CYS A 13 -12.41 -17.86 -22.18
N THR A 14 -11.35 -18.14 -21.42
CA THR A 14 -11.22 -17.82 -20.02
C THR A 14 -11.54 -16.35 -19.80
N ILE A 15 -12.61 -16.12 -19.04
CA ILE A 15 -12.83 -15.03 -18.10
C ILE A 15 -11.57 -14.13 -17.99
N GLY A 16 -11.54 -13.06 -18.77
CA GLY A 16 -10.61 -11.97 -18.54
C GLY A 16 -10.96 -11.39 -17.18
N GLY A 17 -10.13 -11.65 -16.18
CA GLY A 17 -10.27 -11.02 -14.88
C GLY A 17 -10.31 -9.50 -15.08
N HIS A 18 -11.42 -8.88 -14.70
CA HIS A 18 -11.47 -7.45 -14.50
C HIS A 18 -10.50 -7.15 -13.36
N SER A 19 -9.26 -6.79 -13.67
CA SER A 19 -8.46 -5.97 -12.75
C SER A 19 -9.20 -4.65 -12.69
N GLN A 20 -10.05 -4.49 -11.68
CA GLN A 20 -10.67 -3.21 -11.39
C GLN A 20 -9.54 -2.31 -10.90
N GLU A 21 -9.01 -1.51 -11.81
CA GLU A 21 -8.15 -0.35 -11.52
C GLU A 21 -9.00 0.63 -10.72
N THR A 22 -9.20 0.30 -9.45
CA THR A 22 -9.88 1.17 -8.51
C THR A 22 -8.80 2.16 -8.14
N ALA A 23 -8.71 3.25 -8.90
CA ALA A 23 -7.99 4.44 -8.46
C ALA A 23 -8.65 4.86 -7.14
N THR A 24 -8.18 4.30 -6.02
CA THR A 24 -8.63 4.64 -4.67
C THR A 24 -8.08 6.02 -4.36
N HIS A 25 -8.75 7.04 -4.87
CA HIS A 25 -8.56 8.40 -4.44
C HIS A 25 -9.17 8.52 -3.04
N LEU A 26 -8.34 8.32 -2.03
CA LEU A 26 -8.74 8.54 -0.64
C LEU A 26 -8.68 10.04 -0.36
N GLU A 27 -9.55 10.51 0.52
CA GLU A 27 -9.54 11.92 0.93
C GLU A 27 -8.60 12.13 2.12
N GLU A 28 -8.16 13.36 2.32
CA GLU A 28 -7.49 13.76 3.56
C GLU A 28 -8.36 13.46 4.78
N GLY A 29 -7.75 13.02 5.87
CA GLY A 29 -8.45 12.56 7.07
C GLY A 29 -8.89 11.10 7.03
N THR A 30 -8.82 10.42 5.87
CA THR A 30 -9.11 8.98 5.79
C THR A 30 -8.14 8.18 6.66
N VAL A 31 -8.68 7.18 7.34
CA VAL A 31 -7.91 6.24 8.15
C VAL A 31 -7.57 4.99 7.32
N VAL A 32 -6.29 4.62 7.33
CA VAL A 32 -5.76 3.41 6.70
C VAL A 32 -5.01 2.58 7.72
N ILE A 33 -4.83 1.29 7.48
CA ILE A 33 -4.10 0.38 8.34
C ILE A 33 -2.86 -0.12 7.60
N LEU A 34 -1.72 -0.11 8.30
CA LEU A 34 -0.52 -0.81 7.86
C LEU A 34 -0.75 -2.32 7.90
N ALA A 35 -0.62 -2.97 6.76
CA ALA A 35 -0.60 -4.41 6.64
C ALA A 35 0.85 -4.91 6.58
N ASN A 36 1.04 -6.22 6.38
CA ASN A 36 2.37 -6.81 6.41
C ASN A 36 3.21 -6.27 5.24
N PRO A 37 4.49 -5.93 5.46
CA PRO A 37 5.38 -5.51 4.38
C PRO A 37 5.54 -6.62 3.34
N ASN A 38 5.72 -6.24 2.08
CA ASN A 38 6.02 -7.17 1.00
C ASN A 38 7.53 -7.48 0.99
N GLY A 39 7.96 -8.30 1.95
CA GLY A 39 9.37 -8.66 2.17
C GLY A 39 9.89 -8.17 3.53
N GLU A 40 11.17 -7.79 3.60
CA GLU A 40 11.79 -7.32 4.85
C GLU A 40 11.38 -5.89 5.25
N ASN A 41 10.95 -5.06 4.29
CA ASN A 41 10.59 -3.66 4.50
C ASN A 41 9.41 -3.28 3.58
N TYR A 42 8.79 -2.13 3.85
CA TYR A 42 7.78 -1.56 2.96
C TYR A 42 8.45 -0.96 1.71
N LYS A 43 7.86 -1.21 0.55
CA LYS A 43 8.36 -0.74 -0.75
C LYS A 43 7.64 0.53 -1.22
N HIS A 44 6.39 0.73 -0.82
CA HIS A 44 5.55 1.83 -1.29
C HIS A 44 5.24 2.86 -0.20
N ILE A 45 5.82 2.65 0.98
CA ILE A 45 5.83 3.58 2.10
C ILE A 45 7.29 3.93 2.37
N ASP A 46 7.65 5.20 2.28
CA ASP A 46 9.02 5.70 2.39
C ASP A 46 9.45 5.82 3.86
N PHE A 47 9.58 4.65 4.51
CA PHE A 47 10.18 4.61 5.83
C PHE A 47 11.69 4.87 5.76
N PRO A 48 12.27 5.53 6.78
CA PRO A 48 13.71 5.68 6.89
C PRO A 48 14.41 4.32 6.88
N LYS A 49 15.57 4.25 6.22
CA LYS A 49 16.38 3.02 6.18
C LYS A 49 16.73 2.57 7.61
N LYS A 50 16.75 1.24 7.83
CA LYS A 50 17.13 0.59 9.10
C LYS A 50 18.37 1.22 9.75
N ASN A 51 19.43 1.49 8.98
CA ASN A 51 20.66 2.10 9.50
C ASN A 51 20.45 3.53 10.04
N ILE A 52 19.58 4.32 9.42
CA ILE A 52 19.25 5.68 9.88
C ILE A 52 18.48 5.61 11.20
N ILE A 53 17.51 4.69 11.29
CA ILE A 53 16.72 4.45 12.50
C ILE A 53 17.64 4.04 13.67
N MET A 54 18.52 3.06 13.45
CA MET A 54 19.45 2.57 14.46
C MET A 54 20.48 3.63 14.89
N LYS A 55 21.01 4.41 13.94
CA LYS A 55 21.93 5.53 14.26
C LYS A 55 21.28 6.63 15.10
N LYS A 56 19.95 6.80 15.01
CA LYS A 56 19.18 7.70 15.89
C LYS A 56 18.83 7.08 17.25
N GLY A 57 19.22 5.82 17.51
CA GLY A 57 18.97 5.14 18.78
C GLY A 57 17.58 4.53 18.91
N ALA A 58 16.94 4.18 17.79
CA ALA A 58 15.68 3.43 17.77
C ALA A 58 15.86 2.03 17.16
N ILE A 59 14.95 1.12 17.50
CA ILE A 59 14.91 -0.22 16.93
C ILE A 59 14.10 -0.17 15.63
N ALA A 60 14.70 -0.63 14.54
CA ALA A 60 14.06 -0.71 13.22
C ALA A 60 13.22 -1.97 13.10
N ASP A 61 12.12 -2.02 13.86
CA ASP A 61 11.17 -3.13 13.82
C ASP A 61 9.94 -2.74 12.99
N PHE A 62 9.93 -3.15 11.73
CA PHE A 62 8.84 -2.88 10.78
C PHE A 62 7.63 -3.79 11.02
N ASN A 63 7.82 -4.96 11.64
CA ASN A 63 6.73 -5.89 11.95
C ASN A 63 5.83 -5.34 13.05
N ASN A 64 6.41 -4.61 14.02
CA ASN A 64 5.64 -3.92 15.06
C ASN A 64 4.75 -2.79 14.52
N LEU A 65 4.90 -2.39 13.26
CA LEU A 65 4.03 -1.38 12.64
C LEU A 65 2.75 -1.99 12.05
N VAL A 66 2.72 -3.31 11.83
CA VAL A 66 1.54 -4.00 11.29
C VAL A 66 0.34 -3.80 12.23
N GLY A 67 -0.81 -3.48 11.65
CA GLY A 67 -2.04 -3.15 12.37
C GLY A 67 -2.12 -1.71 12.88
N THR A 68 -1.06 -0.90 12.71
CA THR A 68 -1.10 0.51 13.11
C THR A 68 -2.06 1.29 12.21
N LYS A 69 -3.02 1.99 12.82
CA LYS A 69 -3.90 2.93 12.12
C LYS A 69 -3.16 4.24 11.81
N LEU A 70 -3.22 4.66 10.57
CA LEU A 70 -2.64 5.88 10.04
C LEU A 70 -3.73 6.78 9.50
N VAL A 71 -3.51 8.09 9.54
CA VAL A 71 -4.36 9.11 8.94
C VAL A 71 -3.62 9.77 7.79
N ILE A 72 -4.33 9.96 6.66
CA ILE A 72 -3.86 10.74 5.53
C ILE A 72 -3.92 12.22 5.91
N LYS A 73 -2.77 12.92 5.87
CA LYS A 73 -2.71 14.33 6.26
C LYS A 73 -2.79 15.30 5.10
N ASP A 74 -2.06 15.01 4.03
CA ASP A 74 -1.92 15.91 2.89
C ASP A 74 -1.43 15.10 1.69
N TYR A 75 -1.87 15.50 0.49
CA TYR A 75 -1.40 14.94 -0.77
C TYR A 75 -0.31 15.84 -1.37
N LYS A 76 0.84 15.23 -1.67
CA LYS A 76 1.91 15.92 -2.36
C LYS A 76 1.59 16.01 -3.85
N ALA A 77 1.64 17.22 -4.39
CA ALA A 77 1.58 17.43 -5.83
C ALA A 77 2.82 16.81 -6.49
N THR A 78 2.66 15.65 -7.12
CA THR A 78 3.70 15.03 -7.95
C THR A 78 3.30 15.13 -9.42
N ASN A 79 4.27 15.40 -10.29
CA ASN A 79 4.03 15.54 -11.73
C ASN A 79 3.64 14.21 -12.41
N ASP A 80 3.85 13.08 -11.73
CA ASP A 80 3.84 11.72 -12.31
C ASP A 80 2.60 10.89 -11.92
N HIS A 81 1.46 11.54 -11.64
CA HIS A 81 0.18 10.89 -11.33
C HIS A 81 0.18 9.95 -10.10
N ASN A 82 1.31 9.82 -9.40
CA ASN A 82 1.40 9.01 -8.20
C ASN A 82 0.79 9.80 -7.03
N GLN A 83 -0.31 9.29 -6.48
CA GLN A 83 -0.96 9.83 -5.27
C GLN A 83 -0.06 9.61 -4.05
N VAL A 84 0.97 10.45 -3.91
CA VAL A 84 1.86 10.44 -2.76
C VAL A 84 1.22 11.25 -1.66
N ALA A 85 0.93 10.62 -0.53
CA ALA A 85 0.36 11.30 0.63
C ALA A 85 1.27 11.17 1.85
N SER A 86 1.22 12.18 2.72
CA SER A 86 1.88 12.12 4.02
C SER A 86 0.98 11.43 5.04
N LEU A 87 1.49 10.38 5.67
CA LEU A 87 0.79 9.56 6.64
C LEU A 87 1.33 9.82 8.04
N MET A 88 0.43 9.90 9.02
CA MET A 88 0.76 9.98 10.44
C MET A 88 0.03 8.88 11.21
N ARG A 89 0.59 8.42 12.32
CA ARG A 89 -0.12 7.47 13.19
C ARG A 89 -1.33 8.16 13.82
N GLN A 90 -2.48 7.50 13.79
CA GLN A 90 -3.72 8.03 14.39
C GLN A 90 -3.56 8.20 15.92
N ASP A 91 -2.71 7.38 16.56
CA ASP A 91 -2.40 7.48 17.99
C ASP A 91 -1.48 8.65 18.35
N GLY A 92 -1.04 9.46 17.37
CA GLY A 92 -0.19 10.63 17.57
C GLY A 92 1.26 10.31 17.92
N LYS A 93 1.65 9.03 18.02
CA LYS A 93 3.04 8.66 18.28
C LYS A 93 3.85 8.77 16.98
N PRO A 94 5.15 9.11 17.06
CA PRO A 94 6.04 9.04 15.90
C PRO A 94 6.41 7.59 15.56
N PHE A 95 6.64 7.32 14.29
CA PHE A 95 7.30 6.10 13.82
C PHE A 95 8.73 6.05 14.35
N PHE A 96 9.15 4.87 14.80
CA PHE A 96 10.48 4.62 15.34
C PHE A 96 10.96 5.70 16.33
N ARG A 97 10.06 6.20 17.19
CA ARG A 97 10.28 7.25 18.21
C ARG A 97 10.56 8.67 17.69
N PHE A 98 10.93 8.86 16.43
CA PHE A 98 11.46 10.15 15.95
C PHE A 98 10.82 10.70 14.68
N PHE A 99 10.17 9.85 13.87
CA PHE A 99 9.63 10.25 12.57
C PHE A 99 8.13 10.49 12.69
N SER A 100 7.69 11.74 12.69
CA SER A 100 6.29 12.11 12.90
C SER A 100 5.36 11.69 11.76
N SER A 101 5.88 11.69 10.54
CA SER A 101 5.16 11.29 9.33
C SER A 101 6.07 10.54 8.37
N VAL A 102 5.45 9.82 7.44
CA VAL A 102 6.11 9.16 6.31
C VAL A 102 5.28 9.39 5.07
N ASP A 103 5.94 9.44 3.92
CA ASP A 103 5.23 9.55 2.66
C ASP A 103 4.94 8.17 2.10
N ALA A 104 3.81 8.01 1.43
CA ALA A 104 3.43 6.76 0.80
C ALA A 104 2.74 7.01 -0.54
N ASN A 105 3.01 6.17 -1.52
CA ASN A 105 2.18 6.10 -2.71
C ASN A 105 0.94 5.27 -2.37
N ILE A 106 -0.19 5.94 -2.18
CA ILE A 106 -1.41 5.33 -1.63
C ILE A 106 -1.93 4.21 -2.53
N GLU A 107 -2.03 4.49 -3.83
CA GLU A 107 -2.50 3.52 -4.82
C GLU A 107 -1.63 2.26 -4.83
N ARG A 108 -0.32 2.43 -5.04
CA ARG A 108 0.63 1.30 -5.08
C ARG A 108 0.64 0.54 -3.77
N ALA A 109 0.61 1.22 -2.62
CA ALA A 109 0.64 0.58 -1.31
C ALA A 109 -0.63 -0.22 -1.02
N ILE A 110 -1.80 0.19 -1.53
CA ILE A 110 -3.04 -0.59 -1.44
C ILE A 110 -2.96 -1.79 -2.39
N GLU A 111 -2.53 -1.59 -3.63
CA GLU A 111 -2.36 -2.66 -4.63
C GLU A 111 -1.38 -3.75 -4.17
N SER A 112 -0.27 -3.36 -3.55
CA SER A 112 0.72 -4.30 -3.02
C SER A 112 0.28 -4.98 -1.73
N GLY A 113 -0.82 -4.52 -1.12
CA GLY A 113 -1.35 -5.00 0.16
C GLY A 113 -0.57 -4.50 1.38
N GLU A 114 0.28 -3.48 1.24
CA GLU A 114 1.00 -2.82 2.34
C GLU A 114 0.09 -1.88 3.15
N LEU A 115 -0.94 -1.32 2.51
CA LEU A 115 -2.00 -0.54 3.13
C LEU A 115 -3.36 -1.18 2.90
N LYS A 116 -4.25 -1.03 3.88
CA LYS A 116 -5.67 -1.40 3.78
C LYS A 116 -6.52 -0.23 4.22
N VAL A 117 -7.59 0.06 3.48
CA VAL A 117 -8.58 1.05 3.89
C VAL A 117 -9.27 0.55 5.15
N TYR A 118 -9.33 1.38 6.19
CA TYR A 118 -10.10 1.05 7.38
C TYR A 118 -11.57 1.40 7.12
N LEU A 119 -12.43 0.39 7.07
CA LEU A 119 -13.87 0.56 7.08
C LEU A 119 -14.33 0.41 8.53
N GLU A 120 -15.01 1.43 9.06
CA GLU A 120 -15.59 1.42 10.41
C GLU A 120 -16.73 0.41 10.55
#